data_AF-A0A838ELR9-F1
#
_entry.id   AF-A0A838ELR9-F1
#
_cell.length_a   1.000
_cell.length_b   1.000
_cell.length_c   1.000
_cell.angle_alpha   90.00
_cell.angle_beta   90.00
_cell.angle_gamma   90.00
#
_symmetry.space_group_name_H-M   'P 1'
#
loop_
_entity.id
_entity.type
_entity.pdbx_description
1 polymer ?
#
loop_
_entity_poly.entity_id
_entity_poly.type
_entity_poly.pdbx_seq_one_letter_code
_entity_poly.pdbx_strand_id
1 'polypeptide(L)'
;MQIDVQQKSHARHMVLLACVLSFLVAATFVGTTTTSYASSVPGGNVSDPAVRAVDIARPAIVRIITSISGHLDVQFPSGQTVTFPQTGQGYQAQLSGTGTFITSNGDILTADHVVSPPPSVLQDAASQDVATYISQHPNTGIQASSAALVNQALNAGQLKSTAHYDQKSSEVFLSTDYTGPLTAKTLSGVPTTMHSTVDKIEKESPFDQMDVAVVHAPFQDTPGVQLADSSNVQPQDALTIIGFPGNADVNDLPQNLFTSSVNTITVSSIKTTQGGAPLIQVGGNVEHGDSGGPGLDSQGNVVGIVSFGLSSANSPGSTSFLQASNSARSLITALNLNTTPGAFEKLWDKAFSDYASSTVGHWHTAQQEFQQIATSYPQFQAITPYLTYAQDQAKTEKAPQAQATPRSSSVSSSAKAPATSWKALALTIGVIAVLVLLVISLFVVAVRGRKKKTSATPQNPVVPQNFRPGYPPVTPPAIGPINTNMAMPARPAPGQPGPMQPPVRQPFPGQMVAGTPPQGSGMQNNSLEETMRPWPCGHMNRLNARFCSVCGELAPQPPTVRRVEQ
;
A
#
# COMPACT_ATOMS: atom_id res chain seq x y z
N MET A 1 30.86 76.23 -13.02
CA MET A 1 30.82 74.75 -13.05
C MET A 1 31.07 74.16 -11.66
N GLN A 2 30.36 74.63 -10.61
CA GLN A 2 30.50 74.10 -9.23
C GLN A 2 29.15 73.93 -8.50
N ILE A 3 28.06 74.47 -9.02
CA ILE A 3 26.72 74.37 -8.40
C ILE A 3 26.00 73.06 -8.79
N ASP A 4 26.29 72.53 -9.98
CA ASP A 4 25.60 71.34 -10.53
C ASP A 4 26.13 69.99 -9.97
N VAL A 5 27.30 70.01 -9.31
CA VAL A 5 27.89 68.82 -8.66
C VAL A 5 27.34 68.61 -7.24
N GLN A 6 27.04 69.70 -6.52
CA GLN A 6 26.46 69.63 -5.17
C GLN A 6 25.02 69.10 -5.20
N GLN A 7 24.21 69.52 -6.17
CA GLN A 7 22.79 69.13 -6.24
C GLN A 7 22.61 67.64 -6.59
N LYS A 8 23.51 67.06 -7.41
CA LYS A 8 23.56 65.61 -7.68
C LYS A 8 24.06 64.78 -6.50
N SER A 9 24.90 65.34 -5.63
CA SER A 9 25.37 64.66 -4.41
C SER A 9 24.24 64.48 -3.39
N HIS A 10 23.48 65.55 -3.13
CA HIS A 10 22.34 65.52 -2.20
C HIS A 10 21.21 64.61 -2.67
N ALA A 11 20.91 64.59 -3.97
CA ALA A 11 19.93 63.66 -4.54
C ALA A 11 20.35 62.19 -4.39
N ARG A 12 21.64 61.89 -4.56
CA ARG A 12 22.18 60.52 -4.37
C ARG A 12 22.16 60.10 -2.90
N HIS A 13 22.44 61.01 -1.98
CA HIS A 13 22.42 60.73 -0.54
C HIS A 13 20.99 60.53 -0.04
N MET A 14 20.00 61.30 -0.53
CA MET A 14 18.59 61.07 -0.19
C MET A 14 18.03 59.74 -0.72
N VAL A 15 18.44 59.32 -1.93
CA VAL A 15 18.04 58.01 -2.50
C VAL A 15 18.67 56.86 -1.70
N LEU A 16 19.94 56.98 -1.31
CA LEU A 16 20.60 55.98 -0.45
C LEU A 16 19.94 55.90 0.93
N LEU A 17 19.60 57.04 1.54
CA LEU A 17 18.91 57.07 2.84
C LEU A 17 17.52 56.43 2.75
N ALA A 18 16.77 56.70 1.68
CA ALA A 18 15.46 56.11 1.44
C ALA A 18 15.54 54.59 1.20
N CYS A 19 16.57 54.11 0.49
CA CYS A 19 16.81 52.68 0.30
C CYS A 19 17.18 51.97 1.61
N VAL A 20 18.03 52.58 2.45
CA VAL A 20 18.41 52.02 3.76
C VAL A 20 17.22 52.00 4.72
N LEU A 21 16.39 53.05 4.74
CA LEU A 21 15.17 53.08 5.55
C LEU A 21 14.14 52.04 5.07
N SER A 22 14.02 51.84 3.75
CA SER A 22 13.15 50.79 3.18
C SER A 22 13.66 49.39 3.49
N PHE A 23 14.98 49.18 3.54
CA PHE A 23 15.59 47.91 3.95
C PHE A 23 15.38 47.63 5.45
N LEU A 24 15.45 48.66 6.30
CA LEU A 24 15.19 48.54 7.74
C LEU A 24 13.71 48.26 8.05
N VAL A 25 12.77 48.83 7.27
CA VAL A 25 11.33 48.51 7.39
C VAL A 25 11.00 47.14 6.79
N ALA A 26 11.69 46.72 5.72
CA ALA A 26 11.56 45.35 5.22
C ALA A 26 12.12 44.33 6.23
N ALA A 27 13.21 44.65 6.93
CA ALA A 27 13.81 43.79 7.95
C ALA A 27 12.94 43.65 9.22
N THR A 28 12.09 44.63 9.55
CA THR A 28 11.10 44.48 10.64
C THR A 28 9.83 43.74 10.23
N PHE A 29 9.59 43.55 8.93
CA PHE A 29 8.50 42.72 8.39
C PHE A 29 8.93 41.29 8.00
N VAL A 30 10.21 40.95 8.10
CA VAL A 30 10.64 39.55 8.25
C VAL A 30 10.36 39.14 9.69
N GLY A 31 9.07 39.12 10.05
CA GLY A 31 8.62 38.26 11.13
C GLY A 31 9.16 36.88 10.82
N THR A 32 9.75 36.24 11.81
CA THR A 32 10.17 34.84 11.74
C THR A 32 9.00 34.02 11.23
N THR A 33 8.91 33.81 9.92
CA THR A 33 8.13 32.74 9.34
C THR A 33 8.90 31.50 9.76
N THR A 34 8.62 31.04 10.97
CA THR A 34 8.76 29.62 11.27
C THR A 34 7.96 28.96 10.16
N THR A 35 8.65 28.44 9.17
CA THR A 35 8.11 27.44 8.27
C THR A 35 7.70 26.30 9.21
N SER A 36 6.47 26.36 9.70
CA SER A 36 5.84 25.21 10.33
C SER A 36 5.84 24.17 9.23
N TYR A 37 6.72 23.18 9.35
CA TYR A 37 6.55 21.95 8.61
C TYR A 37 5.08 21.56 8.81
N ALA A 38 4.34 21.36 7.71
CA ALA A 38 2.97 20.91 7.80
C ALA A 38 3.00 19.59 8.60
N SER A 39 2.50 19.61 9.84
CA SER A 39 2.36 18.39 10.63
C SER A 39 1.51 17.44 9.80
N SER A 40 2.07 16.31 9.39
CA SER A 40 1.33 15.28 8.66
C SER A 40 0.11 14.89 9.49
N VAL A 41 -1.07 14.98 8.90
CA VAL A 41 -2.33 14.54 9.52
C VAL A 41 -2.24 13.04 9.78
N PRO A 42 -2.36 12.55 11.04
CA PRO A 42 -2.53 11.12 11.29
C PRO A 42 -3.69 10.55 10.45
N GLY A 43 -3.44 9.44 9.75
CA GLY A 43 -4.37 8.88 8.74
C GLY A 43 -4.27 9.50 7.33
N GLY A 44 -3.47 10.56 7.14
CA GLY A 44 -3.27 11.17 5.84
C GLY A 44 -4.50 11.96 5.36
N ASN A 45 -5.03 11.64 4.17
CA ASN A 45 -6.17 12.36 3.57
C ASN A 45 -7.51 11.84 4.12
N VAL A 46 -7.77 12.03 5.42
CA VAL A 46 -9.00 11.53 6.09
C VAL A 46 -10.31 12.15 5.57
N SER A 47 -10.22 13.23 4.78
CA SER A 47 -11.35 13.79 4.02
C SER A 47 -11.81 12.87 2.88
N ASP A 48 -10.93 12.03 2.34
CA ASP A 48 -11.30 10.97 1.40
C ASP A 48 -12.04 9.84 2.16
N PRO A 49 -13.30 9.54 1.80
CA PRO A 49 -14.08 8.50 2.48
C PRO A 49 -13.40 7.12 2.47
N ALA A 50 -12.68 6.76 1.41
CA ALA A 50 -12.03 5.46 1.31
C ALA A 50 -10.82 5.38 2.25
N VAL A 51 -10.00 6.44 2.30
CA VAL A 51 -8.89 6.53 3.26
C VAL A 51 -9.41 6.47 4.69
N ARG A 52 -10.46 7.24 4.98
CA ARG A 52 -11.11 7.24 6.29
C ARG A 52 -11.62 5.85 6.68
N ALA A 53 -12.31 5.17 5.78
CA ALA A 53 -12.87 3.85 6.06
C ALA A 53 -11.78 2.80 6.33
N VAL A 54 -10.64 2.89 5.62
CA VAL A 54 -9.47 2.06 5.88
C VAL A 54 -8.89 2.35 7.27
N ASP A 55 -8.67 3.62 7.62
CA ASP A 55 -8.13 3.98 8.95
C ASP A 55 -9.06 3.56 10.09
N ILE A 56 -10.37 3.61 9.87
CA ILE A 56 -11.37 3.10 10.83
C ILE A 56 -11.24 1.59 11.02
N ALA A 57 -11.01 0.83 9.94
CA ALA A 57 -10.95 -0.63 9.96
C ALA A 57 -9.63 -1.19 10.52
N ARG A 58 -8.50 -0.49 10.36
CA ARG A 58 -7.15 -0.97 10.73
C ARG A 58 -7.01 -1.52 12.16
N PRO A 59 -7.60 -0.91 13.21
CA PRO A 59 -7.54 -1.46 14.57
C PRO A 59 -8.21 -2.83 14.75
N ALA A 60 -9.10 -3.23 13.84
CA ALA A 60 -9.77 -4.53 13.86
C ALA A 60 -8.95 -5.64 13.19
N ILE A 61 -7.82 -5.30 12.56
CA ILE A 61 -6.97 -6.24 11.84
C ILE A 61 -5.96 -6.86 12.80
N VAL A 62 -5.83 -8.18 12.74
CA VAL A 62 -4.99 -8.97 13.63
C VAL A 62 -4.06 -9.87 12.85
N ARG A 63 -2.87 -10.12 13.40
CA ARG A 63 -1.97 -11.15 12.88
C ARG A 63 -2.26 -12.45 13.60
N ILE A 64 -2.40 -13.54 12.85
CA ILE A 64 -2.58 -14.88 13.39
C ILE A 64 -1.31 -15.67 13.14
N ILE A 65 -0.73 -16.26 14.18
CA ILE A 65 0.40 -17.18 14.09
C ILE A 65 -0.06 -18.55 14.56
N THR A 66 -0.04 -19.52 13.65
CA THR A 66 -0.46 -20.90 13.93
C THR A 66 0.76 -21.80 14.01
N SER A 67 0.98 -22.38 15.17
CA SER A 67 2.00 -23.39 15.40
C SER A 67 1.38 -24.78 15.29
N ILE A 68 2.03 -25.65 14.52
CA ILE A 68 1.66 -27.06 14.40
C ILE A 68 2.86 -27.95 14.70
N SER A 69 2.57 -29.08 15.32
CA SER A 69 3.46 -30.23 15.40
C SER A 69 2.73 -31.46 14.87
N GLY A 70 3.39 -32.26 14.04
CA GLY A 70 2.74 -33.46 13.51
C GLY A 70 3.63 -34.42 12.72
N HIS A 71 3.01 -35.51 12.30
CA HIS A 71 3.60 -36.60 11.57
C HIS A 71 2.87 -36.84 10.24
N LEU A 72 3.56 -37.47 9.29
CA LEU A 72 2.99 -37.88 8.03
C LEU A 72 3.14 -39.39 7.84
N ASP A 73 2.01 -40.10 7.77
CA ASP A 73 1.98 -41.50 7.38
C ASP A 73 1.96 -41.58 5.85
N VAL A 74 2.94 -42.26 5.26
CA VAL A 74 3.07 -42.44 3.81
C VAL A 74 2.91 -43.91 3.46
N GLN A 75 1.94 -44.20 2.59
CA GLN A 75 1.69 -45.55 2.09
C GLN A 75 2.42 -45.77 0.76
N PHE A 76 3.42 -46.64 0.78
CA PHE A 76 4.18 -47.03 -0.41
C PHE A 76 3.47 -48.13 -1.22
N PRO A 77 3.66 -48.18 -2.55
CA PRO A 77 3.10 -49.24 -3.41
C PRO A 77 3.50 -50.67 -3.02
N SER A 78 4.62 -50.83 -2.30
CA SER A 78 5.01 -52.11 -1.70
C SER A 78 4.03 -52.64 -0.63
N GLY A 79 3.05 -51.84 -0.23
CA GLY A 79 2.08 -52.14 0.83
C GLY A 79 2.52 -51.68 2.22
N GLN A 80 3.76 -51.19 2.36
CA GLN A 80 4.29 -50.66 3.61
C GLN A 80 3.75 -49.24 3.87
N THR A 81 3.35 -48.98 5.11
CA THR A 81 3.10 -47.61 5.60
C THR A 81 4.23 -47.21 6.54
N VAL A 82 4.75 -46.00 6.37
CA VAL A 82 5.86 -45.47 7.17
C VAL A 82 5.48 -44.09 7.67
N THR A 83 5.66 -43.88 8.97
CA THR A 83 5.46 -42.59 9.63
C THR A 83 6.73 -41.75 9.56
N PHE A 84 6.57 -40.48 9.19
CA PHE A 84 7.63 -39.49 9.10
C PHE A 84 7.42 -38.32 10.07
N PRO A 85 8.49 -37.77 10.68
CA PRO A 85 9.87 -38.22 10.54
C PRO A 85 10.11 -39.51 11.35
N GLN A 86 11.07 -40.31 10.91
CA GLN A 86 11.41 -41.59 11.58
C GLN A 86 12.12 -41.40 12.93
N THR A 87 12.49 -40.17 13.27
CA THR A 87 13.09 -39.80 14.56
C THR A 87 12.07 -39.82 15.71
N GLY A 88 10.78 -39.82 15.39
CA GLY A 88 9.68 -39.83 16.36
C GLY A 88 9.32 -38.45 16.93
N GLN A 89 10.07 -37.38 16.66
CA GLN A 89 9.66 -36.01 17.00
C GLN A 89 8.91 -35.39 15.82
N GLY A 90 7.66 -34.96 16.02
CA GLY A 90 6.85 -34.38 14.95
C GLY A 90 7.51 -33.18 14.26
N TYR A 91 7.26 -33.02 12.96
CA TYR A 91 7.63 -31.81 12.24
C TYR A 91 6.99 -30.59 12.90
N GLN A 92 7.79 -29.56 13.12
CA GLN A 92 7.31 -28.28 13.62
C GLN A 92 7.14 -27.35 12.43
N ALA A 93 5.98 -26.71 12.32
CA ALA A 93 5.77 -25.65 11.35
C ALA A 93 5.02 -24.49 11.99
N GLN A 94 5.32 -23.29 11.51
CA GLN A 94 4.59 -22.08 11.83
C GLN A 94 4.05 -21.49 10.55
N LEU A 95 2.77 -21.16 10.58
CA LEU A 95 2.11 -20.38 9.56
C LEU A 95 1.76 -19.02 10.16
N SER A 96 1.78 -17.99 9.32
CA SER A 96 1.24 -16.70 9.68
C SER A 96 0.25 -16.25 8.65
N GLY A 97 -0.82 -15.62 9.11
CA GLY A 97 -1.83 -14.99 8.29
C GLY A 97 -2.39 -13.77 8.98
N THR A 98 -3.44 -13.24 8.38
CA THR A 98 -4.20 -12.09 8.84
C THR A 98 -5.61 -12.54 9.22
N GLY A 99 -6.24 -11.85 10.15
CA GLY A 99 -7.67 -11.94 10.40
C GLY A 99 -8.25 -10.56 10.71
N THR A 100 -9.57 -10.50 10.78
CA THR A 100 -10.31 -9.28 11.09
C THR A 100 -11.41 -9.57 12.11
N PHE A 101 -11.48 -8.81 13.18
CA PHE A 101 -12.62 -8.86 14.09
C PHE A 101 -13.91 -8.47 13.34
N ILE A 102 -14.97 -9.27 13.52
CA ILE A 102 -16.29 -9.07 12.90
C ILE A 102 -17.42 -8.93 13.93
N THR A 103 -17.10 -9.07 15.21
CA THR A 103 -18.01 -8.81 16.34
C THR A 103 -17.27 -8.08 17.45
N SER A 104 -18.02 -7.53 18.40
CA SER A 104 -17.47 -6.95 19.63
C SER A 104 -17.07 -8.00 20.68
N ASN A 105 -17.27 -9.29 20.40
CA ASN A 105 -17.02 -10.39 21.34
C ASN A 105 -15.76 -11.19 20.97
N GLY A 106 -14.88 -10.64 20.13
CA GLY A 106 -13.63 -11.31 19.78
C GLY A 106 -13.74 -12.38 18.69
N ASP A 107 -14.85 -12.43 17.93
CA ASP A 107 -14.94 -13.29 16.75
C ASP A 107 -14.16 -12.67 15.58
N ILE A 108 -13.28 -13.47 14.98
CA ILE A 108 -12.33 -13.08 13.94
C ILE A 108 -12.63 -13.90 12.68
N LEU A 109 -12.81 -13.21 11.56
CA LEU A 109 -12.85 -13.80 10.23
C LEU A 109 -11.43 -13.94 9.67
N THR A 110 -11.11 -15.11 9.13
CA THR A 110 -9.83 -15.41 8.47
C THR A 110 -10.01 -16.51 7.41
N ALA A 111 -8.93 -16.92 6.76
CA ALA A 111 -8.91 -18.06 5.87
C ALA A 111 -8.74 -19.36 6.68
N ASP A 112 -9.39 -20.44 6.25
CA ASP A 112 -9.35 -21.72 6.96
C ASP A 112 -7.92 -22.24 7.10
N HIS A 113 -7.13 -22.22 6.02
CA HIS A 113 -5.75 -22.71 6.05
C HIS A 113 -4.82 -21.94 7.01
N VAL A 114 -5.21 -20.76 7.52
CA VAL A 114 -4.45 -20.01 8.52
C VAL A 114 -4.56 -20.67 9.90
N VAL A 115 -5.74 -21.20 10.26
CA VAL A 115 -6.06 -21.75 11.59
C VAL A 115 -6.21 -23.28 11.59
N SER A 116 -6.45 -23.84 10.42
CA SER A 116 -6.54 -25.27 10.13
C SER A 116 -5.67 -25.60 8.92
N PRO A 117 -4.33 -25.62 9.08
CA PRO A 117 -3.42 -25.79 7.97
C PRO A 117 -3.63 -27.11 7.22
N PRO A 118 -3.59 -27.11 5.87
CA PRO A 118 -3.85 -28.31 5.07
C PRO A 118 -2.74 -29.37 5.24
N PRO A 119 -3.03 -30.63 4.87
CA PRO A 119 -2.03 -31.71 4.91
C PRO A 119 -0.76 -31.41 4.11
N SER A 120 -0.85 -30.55 3.10
CA SER A 120 0.31 -30.13 2.28
C SER A 120 1.44 -29.54 3.12
N VAL A 121 1.16 -28.90 4.25
CA VAL A 121 2.21 -28.36 5.13
C VAL A 121 3.11 -29.47 5.68
N LEU A 122 2.53 -30.58 6.13
CA LEU A 122 3.30 -31.74 6.60
C LEU A 122 3.88 -32.55 5.42
N GLN A 123 3.23 -32.57 4.25
CA GLN A 123 3.78 -33.19 3.04
C GLN A 123 5.02 -32.45 2.54
N ASP A 124 5.03 -31.12 2.59
CA ASP A 124 6.17 -30.26 2.28
C ASP A 124 7.32 -30.55 3.24
N ALA A 125 7.06 -30.52 4.55
CA ALA A 125 8.05 -30.82 5.58
C ALA A 125 8.64 -32.24 5.46
N ALA A 126 7.80 -33.23 5.18
CA ALA A 126 8.22 -34.63 5.08
C ALA A 126 8.91 -34.99 3.75
N SER A 127 8.76 -34.18 2.71
CA SER A 127 9.17 -34.53 1.35
C SER A 127 10.63 -34.96 1.23
N GLN A 128 11.54 -34.32 1.98
CA GLN A 128 12.96 -34.66 2.00
C GLN A 128 13.24 -35.98 2.72
N ASP A 129 12.56 -36.25 3.83
CA ASP A 129 12.73 -37.50 4.59
C ASP A 129 12.16 -38.69 3.82
N VAL A 130 11.01 -38.49 3.18
CA VAL A 130 10.39 -39.50 2.31
C VAL A 130 11.29 -39.80 1.10
N ALA A 131 11.87 -38.77 0.46
CA ALA A 131 12.82 -38.98 -0.64
C ALA A 131 14.07 -39.75 -0.18
N THR A 132 14.59 -39.41 1.01
CA THR A 132 15.73 -40.10 1.62
C THR A 132 15.38 -41.57 1.90
N TYR A 133 14.18 -41.82 2.44
CA TYR A 133 13.71 -43.18 2.70
C TYR A 133 13.59 -44.03 1.44
N ILE A 134 13.00 -43.49 0.36
CA ILE A 134 12.90 -44.16 -0.95
C ILE A 134 14.29 -44.54 -1.46
N SER A 135 15.28 -43.64 -1.33
CA SER A 135 16.65 -43.89 -1.80
C SER A 135 17.35 -45.02 -1.03
N GLN A 136 17.03 -45.19 0.25
CA GLN A 136 17.59 -46.23 1.12
C GLN A 136 16.84 -47.57 1.01
N HIS A 137 15.60 -47.54 0.52
CA HIS A 137 14.71 -48.69 0.43
C HIS A 137 14.25 -48.90 -1.03
N PRO A 138 15.06 -49.55 -1.89
CA PRO A 138 14.74 -49.71 -3.32
C PRO A 138 13.47 -50.53 -3.59
N ASN A 139 12.99 -51.29 -2.60
CA ASN A 139 11.79 -52.12 -2.69
C ASN A 139 10.48 -51.36 -2.39
N THR A 140 10.50 -50.03 -2.27
CA THR A 140 9.30 -49.20 -2.05
C THR A 140 8.33 -49.19 -3.24
N GLY A 141 8.79 -49.59 -4.43
CA GLY A 141 7.96 -49.60 -5.65
C GLY A 141 7.82 -48.23 -6.33
N ILE A 142 8.55 -47.21 -5.84
CA ILE A 142 8.63 -45.87 -6.45
C ILE A 142 10.11 -45.54 -6.67
N GLN A 143 10.40 -44.83 -7.75
CA GLN A 143 11.71 -44.22 -7.98
C GLN A 143 11.51 -42.70 -8.01
N ALA A 144 11.68 -42.06 -6.85
CA ALA A 144 11.67 -40.61 -6.74
C ALA A 144 13.08 -40.14 -6.38
N SER A 145 13.63 -39.21 -7.16
CA SER A 145 15.03 -38.79 -7.05
C SER A 145 15.22 -37.47 -6.28
N SER A 146 14.16 -36.80 -5.84
CA SER A 146 14.25 -35.53 -5.12
C SER A 146 13.03 -35.26 -4.24
N ALA A 147 13.21 -34.41 -3.22
CA ALA A 147 12.13 -33.91 -2.38
C ALA A 147 11.03 -33.23 -3.20
N ALA A 148 11.38 -32.46 -4.23
CA ALA A 148 10.40 -31.78 -5.09
C ALA A 148 9.48 -32.77 -5.83
N LEU A 149 10.02 -33.87 -6.35
CA LEU A 149 9.21 -34.90 -7.01
C LEU A 149 8.33 -35.66 -6.02
N VAL A 150 8.86 -35.96 -4.83
CA VAL A 150 8.08 -36.57 -3.75
C VAL A 150 6.94 -35.65 -3.32
N ASN A 151 7.24 -34.38 -3.10
CA ASN A 151 6.25 -33.37 -2.75
C ASN A 151 5.14 -33.28 -3.80
N GLN A 152 5.51 -33.22 -5.08
CA GLN A 152 4.55 -33.25 -6.18
C GLN A 152 3.68 -34.52 -6.16
N ALA A 153 4.28 -35.69 -5.90
CA ALA A 153 3.54 -36.95 -5.83
C ALA A 153 2.59 -37.02 -4.62
N LEU A 154 2.97 -36.46 -3.46
CA LEU A 154 2.13 -36.34 -2.27
C LEU A 154 0.95 -35.40 -2.52
N ASN A 155 1.23 -34.19 -3.01
CA ASN A 155 0.22 -33.17 -3.31
C ASN A 155 -0.75 -33.62 -4.43
N ALA A 156 -0.27 -34.38 -5.41
CA ALA A 156 -1.10 -34.96 -6.46
C ALA A 156 -1.86 -36.23 -6.03
N GLY A 157 -1.69 -36.71 -4.80
CA GLY A 157 -2.31 -37.94 -4.29
C GLY A 157 -1.79 -39.23 -4.94
N GLN A 158 -0.72 -39.16 -5.73
CA GLN A 158 -0.06 -40.33 -6.33
C GLN A 158 0.64 -41.18 -5.26
N LEU A 159 1.24 -40.49 -4.27
CA LEU A 159 1.74 -41.09 -3.06
C LEU A 159 0.74 -40.83 -1.94
N LYS A 160 -0.02 -41.87 -1.56
CA LYS A 160 -1.04 -41.76 -0.53
C LYS A 160 -0.40 -41.41 0.80
N SER A 161 -0.95 -40.40 1.47
CA SER A 161 -0.47 -39.98 2.78
C SER A 161 -1.62 -39.53 3.68
N THR A 162 -1.39 -39.63 5.00
CA THR A 162 -2.29 -39.12 6.05
C THR A 162 -1.49 -38.23 6.98
N ALA A 163 -1.95 -36.99 7.17
CA ALA A 163 -1.37 -36.05 8.12
C ALA A 163 -1.97 -36.27 9.51
N HIS A 164 -1.10 -36.32 10.52
CA HIS A 164 -1.46 -36.43 11.93
C HIS A 164 -0.91 -35.22 12.67
N TYR A 165 -1.79 -34.40 13.25
CA TYR A 165 -1.39 -33.23 14.04
C TYR A 165 -1.41 -33.59 15.52
N ASP A 166 -0.24 -33.55 16.16
CA ASP A 166 -0.10 -33.78 17.60
C ASP A 166 -0.54 -32.54 18.39
N GLN A 167 -0.17 -31.37 17.89
CA GLN A 167 -0.53 -30.08 18.45
C GLN A 167 -0.88 -29.10 17.33
N LYS A 168 -1.94 -28.31 17.56
CA LYS A 168 -2.35 -27.19 16.72
C LYS A 168 -2.81 -26.06 17.63
N SER A 169 -2.16 -24.91 17.54
CA SER A 169 -2.53 -23.72 18.32
C SER A 169 -2.34 -22.46 17.49
N SER A 170 -3.37 -21.61 17.46
CA SER A 170 -3.33 -20.30 16.82
C SER A 170 -3.28 -19.22 17.89
N GLU A 171 -2.36 -18.27 17.74
CA GLU A 171 -2.23 -17.09 18.59
C GLU A 171 -2.60 -15.85 17.76
N VAL A 172 -3.47 -15.01 18.31
CA VAL A 172 -3.93 -13.75 17.71
C VAL A 172 -3.14 -12.61 18.35
N PHE A 173 -2.46 -11.81 17.53
CA PHE A 173 -1.77 -10.59 17.94
C PHE A 173 -2.47 -9.36 17.37
N LEU A 174 -2.72 -8.38 18.24
CA LEU A 174 -3.30 -7.09 17.83
C LEU A 174 -2.29 -6.30 16.99
N SER A 175 -2.77 -5.64 15.92
CA SER A 175 -1.95 -4.74 15.09
C SER A 175 -1.40 -3.57 15.92
N THR A 176 -0.26 -3.00 15.51
CA THR A 176 0.20 -1.70 16.02
C THR A 176 -0.77 -0.57 15.74
N ASP A 177 -1.70 -0.75 14.80
CA ASP A 177 -2.84 0.14 14.58
C ASP A 177 -3.91 0.07 15.68
N TYR A 178 -3.79 -0.89 16.60
CA TYR A 178 -4.51 -0.93 17.88
C TYR A 178 -3.57 -0.62 19.04
N THR A 179 -2.46 -1.36 19.14
CA THR A 179 -1.56 -1.33 20.31
C THR A 179 -0.69 -0.08 20.39
N GLY A 180 -0.60 0.71 19.33
CA GLY A 180 0.47 1.69 19.15
C GLY A 180 1.85 1.02 18.99
N PRO A 181 2.94 1.80 18.99
CA PRO A 181 4.29 1.28 18.84
C PRO A 181 4.68 0.30 19.97
N LEU A 182 5.25 -0.85 19.60
CA LEU A 182 5.75 -1.86 20.50
C LEU A 182 7.26 -1.70 20.73
N THR A 183 7.67 -1.81 21.99
CA THR A 183 9.10 -1.77 22.38
C THR A 183 9.72 -3.14 22.59
N ALA A 184 8.89 -4.19 22.60
CA ALA A 184 9.31 -5.58 22.76
C ALA A 184 10.36 -5.98 21.71
N LYS A 185 11.35 -6.76 22.14
CA LYS A 185 12.44 -7.25 21.27
C LYS A 185 12.25 -8.70 20.81
N THR A 186 11.36 -9.42 21.46
CA THR A 186 11.01 -10.82 21.18
C THR A 186 9.51 -10.97 21.35
N LEU A 187 8.93 -12.01 20.73
CA LEU A 187 7.50 -12.34 20.87
C LEU A 187 7.08 -12.54 22.34
N SER A 188 7.93 -13.17 23.15
CA SER A 188 7.69 -13.36 24.59
C SER A 188 7.66 -12.06 25.40
N GLY A 189 8.17 -10.96 24.85
CA GLY A 189 8.13 -9.64 25.47
C GLY A 189 6.90 -8.80 25.11
N VAL A 190 6.03 -9.31 24.23
CA VAL A 190 4.77 -8.65 23.89
C VAL A 190 3.85 -8.73 25.11
N PRO A 191 3.20 -7.64 25.54
CA PRO A 191 2.29 -7.69 26.68
C PRO A 191 1.15 -8.67 26.42
N THR A 192 0.81 -9.51 27.41
CA THR A 192 -0.26 -10.51 27.32
C THR A 192 -1.65 -9.93 27.12
N THR A 193 -1.80 -8.62 27.24
CA THR A 193 -3.03 -7.89 26.90
C THR A 193 -3.18 -7.60 25.41
N MET A 194 -2.12 -7.80 24.61
CA MET A 194 -2.07 -7.48 23.18
C MET A 194 -2.11 -8.72 22.28
N HIS A 195 -2.24 -9.90 22.89
CA HIS A 195 -2.39 -11.14 22.17
C HIS A 195 -3.18 -12.15 22.99
N SER A 196 -3.77 -13.12 22.31
CA SER A 196 -4.49 -14.20 22.96
C SER A 196 -4.53 -15.45 22.09
N THR A 197 -4.58 -16.62 22.71
CA THR A 197 -4.82 -17.88 22.02
C THR A 197 -6.22 -17.89 21.44
N VAL A 198 -6.39 -18.42 20.23
CA VAL A 198 -7.70 -18.85 19.73
C VAL A 198 -8.21 -19.96 20.66
N ASP A 199 -9.30 -19.69 21.37
CA ASP A 199 -9.90 -20.66 22.28
C ASP A 199 -10.92 -21.57 21.58
N LYS A 200 -11.44 -21.13 20.42
CA LYS A 200 -12.41 -21.88 19.64
C LYS A 200 -12.36 -21.55 18.15
N ILE A 201 -12.49 -22.57 17.32
CA ILE A 201 -12.91 -22.41 15.92
C ILE A 201 -14.44 -22.51 15.93
N GLU A 202 -15.12 -21.38 15.74
CA GLU A 202 -16.58 -21.32 15.75
C GLU A 202 -17.17 -22.10 14.58
N LYS A 203 -16.63 -21.84 13.39
CA LYS A 203 -16.99 -22.57 12.17
C LYS A 203 -15.94 -22.35 11.10
N GLU A 204 -15.70 -23.37 10.29
CA GLU A 204 -14.78 -23.30 9.16
C GLU A 204 -15.36 -24.00 7.93
N SER A 205 -14.84 -23.62 6.76
CA SER A 205 -15.05 -24.28 5.49
C SER A 205 -13.67 -24.56 4.89
N PRO A 206 -13.34 -25.83 4.63
CA PRO A 206 -11.99 -26.23 4.25
C PRO A 206 -11.40 -25.47 3.06
N PHE A 207 -10.06 -25.44 3.00
CA PHE A 207 -9.28 -24.87 1.90
C PHE A 207 -9.75 -25.28 0.49
N ASP A 208 -10.18 -26.53 0.30
CA ASP A 208 -10.65 -27.05 -1.00
C ASP A 208 -12.11 -26.68 -1.34
N GLN A 209 -12.79 -25.95 -0.44
CA GLN A 209 -14.16 -25.47 -0.58
C GLN A 209 -14.23 -23.94 -0.59
N MET A 210 -14.51 -23.33 0.55
CA MET A 210 -14.63 -21.88 0.68
C MET A 210 -13.44 -21.23 1.39
N ASP A 211 -12.51 -22.01 1.95
CA ASP A 211 -11.30 -21.53 2.63
C ASP A 211 -11.56 -20.33 3.58
N VAL A 212 -12.59 -20.43 4.42
CA VAL A 212 -12.97 -19.37 5.37
C VAL A 212 -13.23 -19.97 6.73
N ALA A 213 -12.78 -19.28 7.77
CA ALA A 213 -13.01 -19.64 9.16
C ALA A 213 -13.45 -18.43 9.98
N VAL A 214 -14.34 -18.68 10.93
CA VAL A 214 -14.60 -17.79 12.06
C VAL A 214 -14.00 -18.44 13.29
N VAL A 215 -13.09 -17.75 13.93
CA VAL A 215 -12.44 -18.17 15.18
C VAL A 215 -12.73 -17.17 16.28
N HIS A 216 -12.69 -17.61 17.53
CA HIS A 216 -12.87 -16.76 18.70
C HIS A 216 -11.54 -16.66 19.47
N ALA A 217 -11.21 -15.45 19.89
CA ALA A 217 -10.19 -15.18 20.88
C ALA A 217 -10.81 -14.27 21.96
N PRO A 218 -10.49 -14.46 23.26
CA PRO A 218 -11.23 -13.87 24.38
C PRO A 218 -10.93 -12.38 24.62
N PHE A 219 -11.04 -11.56 23.57
CA PHE A 219 -11.04 -10.11 23.61
C PHE A 219 -12.48 -9.59 23.75
N GLN A 220 -12.64 -8.49 24.50
CA GLN A 220 -13.95 -7.92 24.80
C GLN A 220 -14.07 -6.52 24.20
N ASP A 221 -15.26 -6.18 23.71
CA ASP A 221 -15.60 -4.92 23.07
C ASP A 221 -14.59 -4.49 21.99
N THR A 222 -14.24 -5.46 21.14
CA THR A 222 -13.32 -5.27 20.02
C THR A 222 -13.90 -4.35 18.95
N PRO A 223 -13.06 -3.62 18.20
CA PRO A 223 -13.51 -3.03 16.94
C PRO A 223 -13.93 -4.15 15.98
N GLY A 224 -14.97 -3.93 15.19
CA GLY A 224 -15.39 -4.82 14.12
C GLY A 224 -15.27 -4.18 12.74
N VAL A 225 -15.26 -5.01 11.70
CA VAL A 225 -15.47 -4.57 10.31
C VAL A 225 -16.66 -5.30 9.72
N GLN A 226 -17.58 -4.52 9.14
CA GLN A 226 -18.82 -5.06 8.58
C GLN A 226 -18.57 -5.78 7.25
N LEU A 227 -19.35 -6.83 6.99
CA LEU A 227 -19.34 -7.53 5.71
C LEU A 227 -20.37 -6.94 4.76
N ALA A 228 -19.95 -6.52 3.57
CA ALA A 228 -20.84 -6.14 2.48
C ALA A 228 -21.23 -7.34 1.63
N ASP A 229 -22.27 -7.18 0.80
CA ASP A 229 -22.67 -8.19 -0.18
C ASP A 229 -21.72 -8.16 -1.38
N SER A 230 -20.92 -9.22 -1.54
CA SER A 230 -19.94 -9.33 -2.60
C SER A 230 -20.53 -9.50 -4.00
N SER A 231 -21.84 -9.69 -4.15
CA SER A 231 -22.48 -9.75 -5.48
C SER A 231 -22.41 -8.43 -6.24
N ASN A 232 -22.16 -7.32 -5.54
CA ASN A 232 -21.98 -6.00 -6.13
C ASN A 232 -20.55 -5.74 -6.64
N VAL A 233 -19.58 -6.60 -6.31
CA VAL A 233 -18.20 -6.45 -6.76
C VAL A 233 -18.10 -6.73 -8.26
N GLN A 234 -17.50 -5.81 -9.00
CA GLN A 234 -17.33 -5.87 -10.44
C GLN A 234 -15.84 -5.81 -10.84
N PRO A 235 -15.48 -6.33 -12.03
CA PRO A 235 -14.17 -6.07 -12.61
C PRO A 235 -13.88 -4.57 -12.67
N GLN A 236 -12.62 -4.21 -12.41
CA GLN A 236 -12.08 -2.85 -12.27
C GLN A 236 -12.38 -2.14 -10.94
N ASP A 237 -13.20 -2.73 -10.06
CA ASP A 237 -13.33 -2.19 -8.70
C ASP A 237 -11.97 -2.19 -8.00
N ALA A 238 -11.70 -1.11 -7.27
CA ALA A 238 -10.54 -1.01 -6.40
C ALA A 238 -10.93 -1.52 -5.01
N LEU A 239 -10.17 -2.49 -4.50
CA LEU A 239 -10.30 -2.97 -3.13
C LEU A 239 -9.03 -2.63 -2.35
N THR A 240 -9.14 -2.49 -1.04
CA THR A 240 -7.99 -2.33 -0.16
C THR A 240 -7.81 -3.57 0.70
N ILE A 241 -6.64 -4.19 0.61
CA ILE A 241 -6.21 -5.25 1.52
C ILE A 241 -5.42 -4.62 2.67
N ILE A 242 -5.74 -5.07 3.88
CA ILE A 242 -4.92 -4.81 5.07
C ILE A 242 -4.42 -6.16 5.56
N GLY A 243 -3.11 -6.32 5.73
CA GLY A 243 -2.54 -7.62 6.08
C GLY A 243 -1.11 -7.57 6.58
N PHE A 244 -0.58 -8.76 6.88
CA PHE A 244 0.78 -8.97 7.39
C PHE A 244 1.58 -9.82 6.41
N PRO A 245 1.98 -9.28 5.25
CA PRO A 245 2.69 -10.05 4.24
C PRO A 245 4.08 -10.44 4.78
N GLY A 246 4.41 -11.72 4.73
CA GLY A 246 5.66 -12.26 5.30
C GLY A 246 6.92 -11.74 4.60
N ASN A 247 6.81 -11.26 3.36
CA ASN A 247 7.93 -10.60 2.67
C ASN A 247 8.18 -9.16 3.16
N ALA A 248 7.29 -8.59 3.98
CA ALA A 248 7.47 -7.31 4.65
C ALA A 248 8.02 -7.47 6.09
N ASP A 249 8.16 -8.71 6.59
CA ASP A 249 8.82 -9.00 7.87
C ASP A 249 10.34 -8.82 7.74
N VAL A 250 10.77 -7.56 7.73
CA VAL A 250 12.18 -7.18 7.54
C VAL A 250 13.10 -7.63 8.68
N ASN A 251 12.53 -8.06 9.81
CA ASN A 251 13.19 -8.71 10.95
C ASN A 251 12.14 -9.25 11.94
N ASP A 252 12.59 -10.04 12.92
CA ASP A 252 11.75 -10.66 13.94
C ASP A 252 11.32 -9.72 15.08
N LEU A 253 11.45 -8.39 14.93
CA LEU A 253 11.00 -7.46 15.97
C LEU A 253 9.46 -7.42 15.98
N PRO A 254 8.81 -7.61 17.14
CA PRO A 254 7.35 -7.51 17.27
C PRO A 254 6.74 -6.25 16.66
N GLN A 255 7.44 -5.12 16.73
CA GLN A 255 7.01 -3.88 16.06
C GLN A 255 6.76 -4.10 14.56
N ASN A 256 7.70 -4.74 13.85
CA ASN A 256 7.59 -4.91 12.40
C ASN A 256 6.64 -6.06 12.06
N LEU A 257 6.67 -7.15 12.83
CA LEU A 257 5.78 -8.30 12.63
C LEU A 257 4.30 -7.92 12.79
N PHE A 258 3.99 -6.95 13.64
CA PHE A 258 2.62 -6.52 13.95
C PHE A 258 2.26 -5.14 13.40
N THR A 259 3.09 -4.55 12.52
CA THR A 259 2.69 -3.41 11.70
C THR A 259 2.09 -3.91 10.39
N SER A 260 0.78 -3.73 10.19
CA SER A 260 0.12 -4.17 8.95
C SER A 260 0.50 -3.31 7.74
N SER A 261 0.53 -3.93 6.58
CA SER A 261 0.62 -3.28 5.27
C SER A 261 -0.78 -2.97 4.73
N VAL A 262 -0.91 -1.88 3.98
CA VAL A 262 -2.15 -1.48 3.30
C VAL A 262 -1.87 -1.43 1.80
N ASN A 263 -2.56 -2.26 1.03
CA ASN A 263 -2.36 -2.39 -0.42
C ASN A 263 -3.67 -2.17 -1.17
N THR A 264 -3.66 -1.33 -2.21
CA THR A 264 -4.78 -1.26 -3.16
C THR A 264 -4.58 -2.28 -4.27
N ILE A 265 -5.63 -3.06 -4.53
CA ILE A 265 -5.71 -4.07 -5.57
C ILE A 265 -6.89 -3.79 -6.50
N THR A 266 -6.87 -4.36 -7.69
CA THR A 266 -7.94 -4.19 -8.69
C THR A 266 -8.58 -5.53 -9.01
N VAL A 267 -9.91 -5.57 -8.96
CA VAL A 267 -10.68 -6.76 -9.35
C VAL A 267 -10.48 -7.02 -10.84
N SER A 268 -9.98 -8.20 -11.17
CA SER A 268 -9.73 -8.64 -12.54
C SER A 268 -10.89 -9.44 -13.11
N SER A 269 -11.47 -10.36 -12.32
CA SER A 269 -12.67 -11.11 -12.70
C SER A 269 -13.36 -11.72 -11.49
N ILE A 270 -14.65 -12.02 -11.62
CA ILE A 270 -15.40 -12.85 -10.68
C ILE A 270 -15.48 -14.27 -11.24
N LYS A 271 -15.19 -15.26 -10.41
CA LYS A 271 -15.15 -16.69 -10.76
C LYS A 271 -15.93 -17.50 -9.73
N THR A 272 -15.99 -18.80 -9.98
CA THR A 272 -16.62 -19.77 -9.08
C THR A 272 -15.70 -20.98 -8.96
N THR A 273 -15.52 -21.50 -7.74
CA THR A 273 -14.82 -22.78 -7.52
C THR A 273 -15.61 -23.92 -8.13
N GLN A 274 -14.98 -25.09 -8.27
CA GLN A 274 -15.70 -26.32 -8.67
C GLN A 274 -16.84 -26.66 -7.71
N GLY A 275 -16.68 -26.33 -6.42
CA GLY A 275 -17.71 -26.49 -5.38
C GLY A 275 -18.80 -25.41 -5.38
N GLY A 276 -18.76 -24.43 -6.30
CA GLY A 276 -19.80 -23.40 -6.40
C GLY A 276 -19.54 -22.12 -5.58
N ALA A 277 -18.42 -22.01 -4.87
CA ALA A 277 -18.11 -20.84 -4.05
C ALA A 277 -17.63 -19.65 -4.91
N PRO A 278 -18.12 -18.42 -4.68
CA PRO A 278 -17.70 -17.24 -5.43
C PRO A 278 -16.26 -16.82 -5.07
N LEU A 279 -15.45 -16.56 -6.11
CA LEU A 279 -14.06 -16.12 -6.02
C LEU A 279 -13.88 -14.77 -6.71
N ILE A 280 -13.12 -13.88 -6.08
CA ILE A 280 -12.72 -12.59 -6.64
C ILE A 280 -11.25 -12.71 -7.07
N GLN A 281 -11.01 -12.74 -8.37
CA GLN A 281 -9.65 -12.66 -8.91
C GLN A 281 -9.18 -11.21 -8.87
N VAL A 282 -7.99 -10.96 -8.34
CA VAL A 282 -7.44 -9.63 -8.18
C VAL A 282 -6.04 -9.53 -8.81
N GLY A 283 -5.71 -8.32 -9.25
CA GLY A 283 -4.36 -7.93 -9.65
C GLY A 283 -3.80 -6.91 -8.67
N GLY A 284 -2.49 -6.91 -8.48
CA GLY A 284 -1.78 -6.03 -7.54
C GLY A 284 -0.88 -6.84 -6.60
N ASN A 285 -0.42 -6.19 -5.54
CA ASN A 285 0.45 -6.80 -4.54
C ASN A 285 -0.39 -7.57 -3.51
N VAL A 286 -0.33 -8.90 -3.57
CA VAL A 286 -0.94 -9.82 -2.59
C VAL A 286 0.05 -10.94 -2.36
N GLU A 287 0.45 -11.13 -1.11
CA GLU A 287 1.57 -11.98 -0.73
C GLU A 287 1.19 -13.00 0.34
N HIS A 288 2.03 -14.02 0.52
CA HIS A 288 1.89 -14.92 1.67
C HIS A 288 1.90 -14.11 2.97
N GLY A 289 0.98 -14.41 3.89
CA GLY A 289 0.76 -13.63 5.11
C GLY A 289 -0.43 -12.65 5.03
N ASP A 290 -0.78 -12.19 3.82
CA ASP A 290 -2.06 -11.48 3.61
C ASP A 290 -3.26 -12.44 3.73
N SER A 291 -3.04 -13.75 3.56
CA SER A 291 -4.04 -14.81 3.72
C SER A 291 -4.90 -14.61 4.97
N GLY A 292 -6.22 -14.62 4.79
CA GLY A 292 -7.24 -14.36 5.79
C GLY A 292 -7.55 -12.89 6.04
N GLY A 293 -6.75 -11.97 5.52
CA GLY A 293 -6.98 -10.52 5.61
C GLY A 293 -8.18 -10.08 4.76
N PRO A 294 -8.81 -8.94 5.11
CA PRO A 294 -9.99 -8.47 4.42
C PRO A 294 -9.61 -7.71 3.14
N GLY A 295 -10.36 -7.96 2.06
CA GLY A 295 -10.48 -7.05 0.94
C GLY A 295 -11.65 -6.11 1.18
N LEU A 296 -11.35 -4.84 1.43
CA LEU A 296 -12.31 -3.79 1.75
C LEU A 296 -12.77 -3.06 0.49
N ASP A 297 -14.07 -2.77 0.42
CA ASP A 297 -14.62 -1.81 -0.54
C ASP A 297 -14.31 -0.36 -0.15
N SER A 298 -14.73 0.61 -0.97
CA SER A 298 -14.52 2.05 -0.72
C SER A 298 -15.21 2.59 0.54
N GLN A 299 -16.10 1.80 1.14
CA GLN A 299 -16.84 2.10 2.35
C GLN A 299 -16.22 1.40 3.58
N GLY A 300 -15.12 0.65 3.40
CA GLY A 300 -14.44 -0.09 4.46
C GLY A 300 -15.13 -1.38 4.84
N ASN A 301 -16.08 -1.89 4.05
CA ASN A 301 -16.72 -3.18 4.32
C ASN A 301 -15.94 -4.31 3.67
N VAL A 302 -15.89 -5.46 4.34
CA VAL A 302 -15.29 -6.68 3.80
C VAL A 302 -16.17 -7.21 2.66
N VAL A 303 -15.61 -7.27 1.45
CA VAL A 303 -16.21 -7.91 0.26
C VAL A 303 -15.46 -9.16 -0.19
N GLY A 304 -14.25 -9.37 0.32
CA GLY A 304 -13.47 -10.59 0.11
C GLY A 304 -12.51 -10.89 1.25
N ILE A 305 -12.03 -12.13 1.30
CA ILE A 305 -11.07 -12.65 2.27
C ILE A 305 -9.89 -13.21 1.46
N VAL A 306 -8.67 -12.70 1.65
CA VAL A 306 -7.50 -13.18 0.92
C VAL A 306 -7.30 -14.67 1.18
N SER A 307 -7.08 -15.48 0.14
CA SER A 307 -7.10 -16.94 0.27
C SER A 307 -5.87 -17.57 -0.40
N PHE A 308 -5.84 -17.68 -1.72
CA PHE A 308 -4.74 -18.35 -2.42
C PHE A 308 -4.23 -17.59 -3.65
N GLY A 309 -3.00 -17.90 -4.05
CA GLY A 309 -2.41 -17.48 -5.30
C GLY A 309 -2.17 -18.67 -6.22
N LEU A 310 -2.30 -18.45 -7.52
CA LEU A 310 -1.82 -19.36 -8.55
C LEU A 310 -0.59 -18.75 -9.21
N SER A 311 0.53 -19.46 -9.15
CA SER A 311 1.75 -19.13 -9.87
C SER A 311 2.17 -20.33 -10.72
N SER A 312 2.76 -20.07 -11.88
CA SER A 312 3.34 -21.08 -12.75
C SER A 312 4.86 -20.94 -12.67
N ALA A 313 5.56 -22.04 -12.41
CA ALA A 313 7.03 -22.07 -12.40
C ALA A 313 7.66 -21.58 -13.72
N ASN A 314 6.88 -21.60 -14.82
CA ASN A 314 7.31 -21.22 -16.16
C ASN A 314 6.69 -19.92 -16.67
N SER A 315 5.96 -19.16 -15.85
CA SER A 315 5.34 -17.89 -16.29
C SER A 315 5.50 -16.81 -15.22
N PRO A 316 6.14 -15.67 -15.55
CA PRO A 316 6.21 -14.55 -14.61
C PRO A 316 4.82 -13.95 -14.43
N GLY A 317 4.32 -14.03 -13.19
CA GLY A 317 3.02 -13.51 -12.76
C GLY A 317 2.31 -14.47 -11.83
N SER A 318 2.00 -14.03 -10.61
CA SER A 318 1.02 -14.66 -9.73
C SER A 318 -0.35 -14.04 -9.98
N THR A 319 -1.39 -14.87 -9.95
CA THR A 319 -2.77 -14.41 -9.85
C THR A 319 -3.26 -14.69 -8.45
N SER A 320 -3.83 -13.70 -7.78
CA SER A 320 -4.33 -13.85 -6.42
C SER A 320 -5.85 -13.88 -6.38
N PHE A 321 -6.39 -14.61 -5.42
CA PHE A 321 -7.81 -14.83 -5.26
C PHE A 321 -8.24 -14.51 -3.83
N LEU A 322 -9.36 -13.80 -3.72
CA LEU A 322 -10.09 -13.60 -2.48
C LEU A 322 -11.34 -14.48 -2.54
N GLN A 323 -11.65 -15.15 -1.43
CA GLN A 323 -12.96 -15.75 -1.24
C GLN A 323 -13.98 -14.65 -0.98
N ALA A 324 -15.11 -14.64 -1.70
CA ALA A 324 -16.05 -13.54 -1.60
C ALA A 324 -16.74 -13.54 -0.21
N SER A 325 -17.07 -12.36 0.32
CA SER A 325 -17.66 -12.20 1.67
C SER A 325 -18.98 -12.98 1.85
N ASN A 326 -19.72 -13.24 0.77
CA ASN A 326 -20.93 -14.07 0.83
C ASN A 326 -20.65 -15.51 1.29
N SER A 327 -19.45 -16.05 1.05
CA SER A 327 -19.01 -17.34 1.60
C SER A 327 -18.95 -17.27 3.14
N ALA A 328 -18.32 -16.22 3.69
CA ALA A 328 -18.24 -15.99 5.13
C ALA A 328 -19.60 -15.68 5.77
N ARG A 329 -20.49 -14.96 5.05
CA ARG A 329 -21.85 -14.65 5.51
C ARG A 329 -22.67 -15.90 5.83
N SER A 330 -22.44 -17.00 5.12
CA SER A 330 -23.10 -18.28 5.40
C SER A 330 -22.69 -18.86 6.76
N LEU A 331 -21.41 -18.71 7.16
CA LEU A 331 -20.90 -19.13 8.46
C LEU A 331 -21.50 -18.27 9.57
N ILE A 332 -21.41 -16.95 9.43
CA ILE A 332 -21.95 -15.96 10.38
C ILE A 332 -23.45 -16.20 10.64
N THR A 333 -24.22 -16.41 9.57
CA THR A 333 -25.67 -16.67 9.67
C THR A 333 -25.94 -17.99 10.38
N ALA A 334 -25.19 -19.06 10.05
CA ALA A 334 -25.38 -20.36 10.68
C ALA A 334 -25.02 -20.37 12.17
N LEU A 335 -24.09 -19.50 12.58
CA LEU A 335 -23.70 -19.30 13.97
C LEU A 335 -24.63 -18.33 14.72
N ASN A 336 -25.51 -17.59 14.03
CA ASN A 336 -26.28 -16.48 14.58
C ASN A 336 -25.41 -15.45 15.31
N LEU A 337 -24.24 -15.12 14.76
CA LEU A 337 -23.33 -14.15 15.38
C LEU A 337 -23.93 -12.75 15.39
N ASN A 338 -23.71 -12.04 16.49
CA ASN A 338 -24.11 -10.65 16.62
C ASN A 338 -23.00 -9.73 16.08
N THR A 339 -23.13 -9.32 14.82
CA THR A 339 -22.23 -8.36 14.16
C THR A 339 -22.70 -6.90 14.35
N THR A 340 -23.46 -6.62 15.41
CA THR A 340 -23.85 -5.24 15.74
C THR A 340 -22.65 -4.54 16.36
N PRO A 341 -22.33 -3.30 15.94
CA PRO A 341 -21.21 -2.55 16.50
C PRO A 341 -21.24 -2.44 18.02
N GLY A 342 -20.11 -2.72 18.66
CA GLY A 342 -19.88 -2.59 20.10
C GLY A 342 -19.89 -1.14 20.60
N ALA A 343 -19.54 -0.91 21.86
CA ALA A 343 -19.42 0.45 22.39
C ALA A 343 -18.12 1.10 21.91
N PHE A 344 -17.01 0.35 21.84
CA PHE A 344 -15.75 0.80 21.27
C PHE A 344 -15.90 1.26 19.82
N GLU A 345 -16.41 0.38 18.96
CA GLU A 345 -16.56 0.63 17.52
C GLU A 345 -17.39 1.90 17.25
N LYS A 346 -18.55 2.04 17.91
CA LYS A 346 -19.40 3.23 17.78
C LYS A 346 -18.69 4.53 18.19
N LEU A 347 -17.91 4.48 19.27
CA LEU A 347 -17.15 5.65 19.72
C LEU A 347 -16.03 5.99 18.74
N TRP A 348 -15.32 4.97 18.26
CA TRP A 348 -14.23 5.13 17.30
C TRP A 348 -14.73 5.71 15.97
N ASP A 349 -15.79 5.13 15.39
CA ASP A 349 -16.40 5.61 14.15
C ASP A 349 -16.85 7.06 14.26
N LYS A 350 -17.49 7.41 15.39
CA LYS A 350 -17.95 8.77 15.65
C LYS A 350 -16.77 9.74 15.75
N ALA A 351 -15.80 9.42 16.60
CA ALA A 351 -14.63 10.27 16.83
C ALA A 351 -13.86 10.52 15.54
N PHE A 352 -13.69 9.49 14.71
CA PHE A 352 -12.99 9.61 13.43
C PHE A 352 -13.81 10.37 12.39
N SER A 353 -15.14 10.23 12.40
CA SER A 353 -16.04 11.01 11.53
C SER A 353 -15.98 12.51 11.87
N ASP A 354 -15.98 12.86 13.16
CA ASP A 354 -15.86 14.26 13.60
C ASP A 354 -14.42 14.79 13.41
N TYR A 355 -13.40 13.94 13.56
CA TYR A 355 -12.01 14.26 13.20
C TYR A 355 -11.86 14.66 11.73
N ALA A 356 -12.51 13.92 10.83
CA ALA A 356 -12.50 14.16 9.39
C ALA A 356 -13.50 15.24 8.92
N SER A 357 -14.30 15.80 9.82
CA SER A 357 -15.31 16.81 9.51
C SER A 357 -14.68 18.13 9.05
N SER A 358 -15.48 18.97 8.41
CA SER A 358 -15.13 20.36 8.06
C SER A 358 -15.98 21.39 8.80
N THR A 359 -16.80 20.93 9.75
CA THR A 359 -17.72 21.79 10.51
C THR A 359 -16.95 22.57 11.56
N VAL A 360 -17.20 23.88 11.68
CA VAL A 360 -16.56 24.71 12.72
C VAL A 360 -16.85 24.14 14.12
N GLY A 361 -15.81 23.88 14.91
CA GLY A 361 -15.87 23.27 16.23
C GLY A 361 -15.56 21.76 16.23
N HIS A 362 -15.33 21.15 15.07
CA HIS A 362 -15.11 19.71 14.98
C HIS A 362 -13.82 19.25 15.67
N TRP A 363 -12.77 20.07 15.71
CA TRP A 363 -11.53 19.71 16.41
C TRP A 363 -11.73 19.58 17.91
N HIS A 364 -12.53 20.48 18.50
CA HIS A 364 -12.90 20.39 19.91
C HIS A 364 -13.74 19.14 20.21
N THR A 365 -14.64 18.78 19.30
CA THR A 365 -15.50 17.59 19.40
C THR A 365 -14.65 16.32 19.31
N ALA A 366 -13.84 16.18 18.26
CA ALA A 366 -12.93 15.07 18.06
C ALA A 366 -11.93 14.91 19.21
N GLN A 367 -11.39 16.02 19.74
CA GLN A 367 -10.53 16.00 20.92
C GLN A 367 -11.24 15.36 22.14
N GLN A 368 -12.48 15.77 22.43
CA GLN A 368 -13.23 15.24 23.57
C GLN A 368 -13.52 13.75 23.41
N GLU A 369 -13.86 13.33 22.20
CA GLU A 369 -14.21 11.95 21.89
C GLU A 369 -12.99 11.03 21.90
N PHE A 370 -11.87 11.47 21.32
CA PHE A 370 -10.62 10.72 21.44
C PHE A 370 -10.14 10.63 22.89
N GLN A 371 -10.33 11.70 23.69
CA GLN A 371 -10.01 11.65 25.12
C GLN A 371 -10.91 10.66 25.87
N GLN A 372 -12.20 10.58 25.52
CA GLN A 372 -13.13 9.60 26.07
C GLN A 372 -12.71 8.18 25.73
N ILE A 373 -12.33 7.91 24.47
CA ILE A 373 -11.85 6.59 24.05
C ILE A 373 -10.55 6.23 24.78
N ALA A 374 -9.56 7.14 24.81
CA ALA A 374 -8.29 6.90 25.50
C ALA A 374 -8.47 6.59 27.00
N THR A 375 -9.52 7.15 27.62
CA THR A 375 -9.86 6.89 29.04
C THR A 375 -10.60 5.57 29.21
N SER A 376 -11.50 5.23 28.28
CA SER A 376 -12.37 4.04 28.37
C SER A 376 -11.67 2.76 27.90
N TYR A 377 -10.70 2.89 26.98
CA TYR A 377 -9.98 1.80 26.33
C TYR A 377 -8.46 2.05 26.38
N PRO A 378 -7.83 1.93 27.57
CA PRO A 378 -6.42 2.25 27.76
C PRO A 378 -5.44 1.35 26.98
N GLN A 379 -5.93 0.20 26.48
CA GLN A 379 -5.14 -0.71 25.63
C GLN A 379 -5.08 -0.25 24.17
N PHE A 380 -6.02 0.60 23.72
CA PHE A 380 -6.02 1.17 22.37
C PHE A 380 -5.07 2.37 22.29
N GLN A 381 -3.76 2.12 22.32
CA GLN A 381 -2.75 3.18 22.40
C GLN A 381 -2.50 3.88 21.05
N ALA A 382 -2.92 3.27 19.94
CA ALA A 382 -2.83 3.86 18.60
C ALA A 382 -3.65 5.16 18.44
N ILE A 383 -4.53 5.47 19.40
CA ILE A 383 -5.27 6.74 19.45
C ILE A 383 -4.39 7.97 19.70
N THR A 384 -3.23 7.78 20.32
CA THR A 384 -2.35 8.87 20.80
C THR A 384 -2.02 9.93 19.74
N PRO A 385 -1.56 9.57 18.51
CA PRO A 385 -1.31 10.56 17.46
C PRO A 385 -2.57 11.36 17.08
N TYR A 386 -3.74 10.70 16.98
CA TYR A 386 -5.00 11.36 16.63
C TYR A 386 -5.45 12.35 17.71
N LEU A 387 -5.40 11.94 18.98
CA LEU A 387 -5.73 12.79 20.12
C LEU A 387 -4.81 14.01 20.19
N THR A 388 -3.49 13.80 20.05
CA THR A 388 -2.50 14.89 20.08
C THR A 388 -2.76 15.89 18.95
N TYR A 389 -3.00 15.39 17.74
CA TYR A 389 -3.29 16.24 16.59
C TYR A 389 -4.59 17.04 16.79
N ALA A 390 -5.67 16.39 17.24
CA ALA A 390 -6.95 17.07 17.51
C ALA A 390 -6.81 18.17 18.58
N GLN A 391 -6.05 17.91 19.66
CA GLN A 391 -5.75 18.90 20.69
C GLN A 391 -5.00 20.11 20.13
N ASP A 392 -4.04 19.89 19.24
CA ASP A 392 -3.28 20.98 18.62
C ASP A 392 -4.14 21.80 17.66
N GLN A 393 -4.98 21.15 16.86
CA GLN A 393 -5.92 21.86 15.97
C GLN A 393 -6.94 22.67 16.75
N ALA A 394 -7.53 22.10 17.82
CA ALA A 394 -8.52 22.77 18.66
C ALA A 394 -7.99 24.09 19.27
N LYS A 395 -6.70 24.18 19.62
CA LYS A 395 -6.08 25.43 20.11
C LYS A 395 -6.12 26.57 19.09
N THR A 396 -6.14 26.25 17.80
CA THR A 396 -6.09 27.22 16.71
C THR A 396 -7.46 27.44 16.05
N GLU A 397 -8.40 26.53 16.27
CA GLU A 397 -9.75 26.64 15.77
C GLU A 397 -10.49 27.80 16.46
N LYS A 398 -11.02 28.72 15.66
CA LYS A 398 -11.89 29.78 16.16
C LYS A 398 -13.23 29.15 16.53
N ALA A 399 -13.35 28.70 17.78
CA ALA A 399 -14.62 28.20 18.29
C ALA A 399 -15.72 29.27 18.08
N PRO A 400 -16.95 28.88 17.69
CA PRO A 400 -18.08 29.77 17.80
C PRO A 400 -18.18 30.14 19.29
N GLN A 401 -18.01 31.41 19.64
CA GLN A 401 -18.30 31.84 21.01
C GLN A 401 -19.72 31.38 21.32
N ALA A 402 -19.86 30.50 22.31
CA ALA A 402 -21.16 30.11 22.83
C ALA A 402 -21.91 31.41 23.09
N GLN A 403 -22.98 31.65 22.32
CA GLN A 403 -23.81 32.82 22.44
C GLN A 403 -24.38 32.76 23.86
N ALA A 404 -23.79 33.55 24.76
CA ALA A 404 -24.17 33.57 26.14
C ALA A 404 -25.66 33.90 26.20
N THR A 405 -26.47 32.91 26.57
CA THR A 405 -27.87 33.10 26.95
C THR A 405 -27.93 34.29 27.91
N PRO A 406 -28.68 35.36 27.60
CA PRO A 406 -28.69 36.55 28.45
C PRO A 406 -29.39 36.19 29.76
N ARG A 407 -28.58 36.00 30.82
CA ARG A 407 -29.08 35.92 32.19
C ARG A 407 -29.44 37.34 32.61
N SER A 408 -30.73 37.59 32.75
CA SER A 408 -31.30 38.81 33.32
C SER A 408 -30.74 39.06 34.72
N SER A 409 -29.96 40.13 34.90
CA SER A 409 -29.56 40.66 36.21
C SER A 409 -29.21 42.14 36.12
N SER A 410 -30.12 42.95 36.66
CA SER A 410 -29.97 44.26 37.32
C SER A 410 -28.84 45.22 36.90
N VAL A 411 -29.30 46.40 36.46
CA VAL A 411 -28.58 47.66 36.29
C VAL A 411 -27.75 48.05 37.51
N SER A 412 -26.45 48.31 37.29
CA SER A 412 -25.69 49.29 38.07
C SER A 412 -24.59 49.88 37.19
N SER A 413 -24.79 51.14 36.83
CA SER A 413 -23.97 51.97 35.97
C SER A 413 -22.71 52.49 36.68
N SER A 414 -21.52 52.16 36.16
CA SER A 414 -20.34 53.05 36.18
C SER A 414 -19.13 52.41 35.50
N ALA A 415 -18.76 52.83 34.28
CA ALA A 415 -17.36 52.95 33.86
C ALA A 415 -17.25 53.56 32.45
N LYS A 416 -16.21 54.38 32.30
CA LYS A 416 -15.90 55.28 31.19
C LYS A 416 -15.56 54.53 29.90
N ALA A 417 -16.03 55.06 28.76
CA ALA A 417 -15.60 54.67 27.43
C ALA A 417 -14.13 55.07 27.16
N PRO A 418 -13.30 54.22 26.53
CA PRO A 418 -12.06 54.65 25.92
C PRO A 418 -12.37 55.28 24.54
N ALA A 419 -11.98 56.54 24.38
CA ALA A 419 -12.06 57.25 23.11
C ALA A 419 -11.04 56.65 22.11
N THR A 420 -11.53 55.95 21.09
CA THR A 420 -10.72 55.54 19.94
C THR A 420 -10.39 56.77 19.09
N SER A 421 -9.11 57.13 19.10
CA SER A 421 -8.51 58.21 18.33
C SER A 421 -8.69 58.00 16.81
N TRP A 422 -9.52 58.86 16.20
CA TRP A 422 -9.72 58.99 14.74
C TRP A 422 -8.43 59.19 13.92
N LYS A 423 -7.30 59.50 14.57
CA LYS A 423 -5.99 59.66 13.91
C LYS A 423 -5.42 58.35 13.36
N ALA A 424 -5.82 57.19 13.90
CA ALA A 424 -5.35 55.88 13.43
C ALA A 424 -6.00 55.45 12.10
N LEU A 425 -7.24 55.86 11.84
CA LEU A 425 -7.96 55.56 10.60
C LEU A 425 -7.55 56.49 9.44
N ALA A 426 -7.09 57.71 9.74
CA ALA A 426 -6.59 58.66 8.73
C ALA A 426 -5.21 58.27 8.18
N LEU A 427 -4.35 57.65 8.99
CA LEU A 427 -3.01 57.21 8.58
C LEU A 427 -3.04 55.98 7.64
N THR A 428 -3.98 55.06 7.83
CA THR A 428 -4.10 53.86 6.99
C THR A 428 -4.62 54.18 5.58
N ILE A 429 -5.56 55.12 5.46
CA ILE A 429 -6.09 55.56 4.16
C ILE A 429 -5.02 56.34 3.38
N GLY A 430 -4.21 57.15 4.05
CA GLY A 430 -3.11 57.90 3.42
C GLY A 430 -2.03 56.99 2.82
N VAL A 431 -1.66 55.91 3.51
CA VAL A 431 -0.64 54.95 3.02
C VAL A 431 -1.14 54.16 1.82
N ILE A 432 -2.42 53.75 1.81
CA ILE A 432 -3.03 53.03 0.68
C ILE A 432 -3.10 53.92 -0.57
N ALA A 433 -3.45 55.20 -0.41
CA ALA A 433 -3.52 56.15 -1.53
C ALA A 433 -2.13 56.38 -2.19
N VAL A 434 -1.07 56.47 -1.39
CA VAL A 434 0.30 56.64 -1.90
C VAL A 434 0.78 55.38 -2.64
N LEU A 435 0.47 54.18 -2.14
CA LEU A 435 0.81 52.91 -2.80
C LEU A 435 0.10 52.75 -4.15
N VAL A 436 -1.18 53.11 -4.23
CA VAL A 436 -1.95 53.07 -5.48
C VAL A 436 -1.38 54.06 -6.52
N LEU A 437 -1.01 55.27 -6.10
CA LEU A 437 -0.38 56.25 -7.00
C LEU A 437 0.99 55.78 -7.52
N LEU A 438 1.76 55.07 -6.70
CA LEU A 438 3.05 54.49 -7.09
C LEU A 438 2.91 53.39 -8.15
N VAL A 439 1.90 52.52 -7.99
CA VAL A 439 1.59 51.45 -8.95
C VAL A 439 1.10 52.04 -10.28
N ILE A 440 0.25 53.07 -10.25
CA ILE A 440 -0.23 53.76 -11.46
C ILE A 440 0.94 54.45 -12.17
N SER A 441 1.85 55.10 -11.44
CA SER A 441 3.03 55.74 -12.03
C SER A 441 3.95 54.72 -12.72
N LEU A 442 4.20 53.56 -12.10
CA LEU A 442 4.98 52.48 -12.70
C LEU A 442 4.31 51.90 -13.96
N PHE A 443 2.99 51.77 -13.95
CA PHE A 443 2.22 51.29 -15.09
C PHE A 443 2.26 52.27 -16.28
N VAL A 444 2.17 53.58 -16.03
CA VAL A 444 2.25 54.62 -17.08
C VAL A 444 3.64 54.67 -17.74
N VAL A 445 4.70 54.44 -16.97
CA VAL A 445 6.07 54.37 -17.52
C VAL A 445 6.25 53.11 -18.37
N ALA A 446 5.69 51.97 -17.95
CA ALA A 446 5.76 50.71 -18.71
C ALA A 446 4.99 50.78 -20.04
N VAL A 447 3.85 51.48 -20.09
CA VAL A 447 3.01 51.59 -21.29
C VAL A 447 3.55 52.62 -22.29
N ARG A 448 4.27 53.65 -21.84
CA ARG A 448 4.90 54.65 -22.73
C ARG A 448 6.14 54.14 -23.48
N GLY A 449 6.71 53.00 -23.06
CA GLY A 449 7.88 52.38 -23.70
C GLY A 449 7.61 51.55 -24.95
N ARG A 450 6.34 51.31 -25.33
CA ARG A 450 6.01 50.39 -26.43
C ARG A 450 5.11 51.03 -27.49
N LYS A 451 5.66 51.84 -28.41
CA LYS A 451 5.12 51.99 -29.79
C LYS A 451 6.20 52.35 -30.83
N LYS A 452 6.41 51.44 -31.78
CA LYS A 452 6.57 51.58 -33.26
C LYS A 452 7.27 50.29 -33.74
N LYS A 453 6.68 49.45 -34.59
CA LYS A 453 6.49 49.66 -36.05
C LYS A 453 5.30 48.86 -36.61
N THR A 454 4.91 49.31 -37.81
CA THR A 454 3.67 49.17 -38.58
C THR A 454 3.58 47.95 -39.51
N SER A 455 2.35 47.70 -39.98
CA SER A 455 1.80 46.64 -40.84
C SER A 455 2.22 46.63 -42.32
N ALA A 456 2.09 45.46 -42.99
CA ALA A 456 1.79 45.30 -44.43
C ALA A 456 1.17 43.90 -44.73
N THR A 457 0.35 43.81 -45.79
CA THR A 457 -0.42 42.64 -46.31
C THR A 457 -0.46 42.76 -47.85
N PRO A 458 -0.89 41.79 -48.70
CA PRO A 458 -0.66 40.33 -48.82
C PRO A 458 -0.03 39.90 -50.19
N GLN A 459 0.55 38.70 -50.31
CA GLN A 459 0.64 37.95 -51.60
C GLN A 459 1.08 36.49 -51.42
N ASN A 460 0.49 35.58 -52.19
CA ASN A 460 0.82 34.14 -52.38
C ASN A 460 1.39 33.97 -53.81
N PRO A 461 1.94 32.81 -54.24
CA PRO A 461 2.71 31.74 -53.58
C PRO A 461 4.06 31.46 -54.32
N VAL A 462 4.85 30.46 -53.87
CA VAL A 462 5.75 29.52 -54.65
C VAL A 462 7.00 29.08 -53.85
N VAL A 463 7.25 27.77 -53.90
CA VAL A 463 8.31 26.86 -53.33
C VAL A 463 9.69 27.16 -54.00
N PRO A 464 10.93 26.93 -53.46
CA PRO A 464 11.42 25.69 -52.80
C PRO A 464 12.57 25.75 -51.74
N GLN A 465 12.69 24.61 -51.03
CA GLN A 465 13.87 23.86 -50.54
C GLN A 465 14.99 24.48 -49.66
N ASN A 466 15.18 23.79 -48.52
CA ASN A 466 16.40 23.37 -47.81
C ASN A 466 17.60 24.33 -47.68
N PHE A 467 17.93 24.70 -46.42
CA PHE A 467 19.30 24.62 -45.89
C PHE A 467 19.29 24.64 -44.34
N ARG A 468 20.03 23.71 -43.70
CA ARG A 468 20.31 23.68 -42.26
C ARG A 468 21.60 24.47 -41.95
N PRO A 469 21.66 25.17 -40.81
CA PRO A 469 22.80 25.05 -39.88
C PRO A 469 22.29 24.96 -38.43
N GLY A 470 22.80 24.17 -37.48
CA GLY A 470 24.18 23.83 -37.11
C GLY A 470 24.36 24.28 -35.64
N TYR A 471 24.36 23.36 -34.68
CA TYR A 471 24.65 23.62 -33.25
C TYR A 471 25.96 22.90 -32.85
N PRO A 472 26.72 23.45 -31.87
CA PRO A 472 28.12 23.08 -31.62
C PRO A 472 28.26 21.75 -30.86
N PRO A 473 29.43 21.09 -30.93
CA PRO A 473 29.68 19.83 -30.23
C PRO A 473 29.97 20.06 -28.75
N VAL A 474 29.35 19.24 -27.90
CA VAL A 474 29.69 19.08 -26.47
C VAL A 474 30.56 17.83 -26.35
N THR A 475 31.78 17.99 -25.84
CA THR A 475 32.71 16.90 -25.53
C THR A 475 32.32 16.18 -24.24
N PRO A 476 32.28 14.83 -24.19
CA PRO A 476 32.05 14.08 -22.96
C PRO A 476 33.30 14.04 -22.06
N PRO A 477 33.17 13.97 -20.73
CA PRO A 477 34.31 13.86 -19.82
C PRO A 477 34.91 12.44 -19.84
N ALA A 478 36.23 12.39 -19.68
CA ALA A 478 37.03 11.18 -19.62
C ALA A 478 36.81 10.39 -18.32
N ILE A 479 36.66 9.07 -18.46
CA ILE A 479 36.58 8.12 -17.35
C ILE A 479 38.01 7.75 -16.93
N GLY A 480 38.36 8.05 -15.67
CA GLY A 480 39.60 7.58 -15.05
C GLY A 480 39.48 6.13 -14.56
N PRO A 481 40.60 5.38 -14.45
CA PRO A 481 40.57 3.96 -14.11
C PRO A 481 40.27 3.73 -12.62
N ILE A 482 39.32 2.82 -12.35
CA ILE A 482 39.02 2.34 -10.99
C ILE A 482 39.97 1.17 -10.66
N ASN A 483 40.68 1.36 -9.56
CA ASN A 483 41.58 0.42 -8.92
C ASN A 483 40.80 -0.77 -8.35
N THR A 484 41.12 -2.01 -8.74
CA THR A 484 40.60 -3.24 -8.12
C THR A 484 41.70 -3.87 -7.28
N ASN A 485 41.60 -3.73 -5.97
CA ASN A 485 42.39 -4.49 -5.01
C ASN A 485 41.46 -4.95 -3.88
N MET A 486 41.00 -6.19 -3.94
CA MET A 486 40.81 -7.04 -2.78
C MET A 486 40.71 -8.49 -3.24
N ALA A 487 41.72 -9.26 -2.82
CA ALA A 487 41.94 -10.66 -3.16
C ALA A 487 41.05 -11.58 -2.32
N MET A 488 40.54 -12.65 -2.96
CA MET A 488 40.05 -13.86 -2.29
C MET A 488 40.85 -15.06 -2.83
N PRO A 489 41.32 -15.98 -1.99
CA PRO A 489 42.20 -17.07 -2.41
C PRO A 489 41.45 -18.22 -3.09
N ALA A 490 42.00 -18.67 -4.21
CA ALA A 490 41.54 -19.79 -5.03
C ALA A 490 41.89 -21.16 -4.41
N ARG A 491 41.02 -22.16 -4.66
CA ARG A 491 41.34 -23.60 -4.61
C ARG A 491 40.66 -24.36 -5.76
N PRO A 492 41.22 -25.52 -6.20
CA PRO A 492 41.23 -25.92 -7.60
C PRO A 492 40.10 -26.87 -8.00
N ALA A 493 39.74 -26.81 -9.29
CA ALA A 493 38.80 -27.69 -9.98
C ALA A 493 39.42 -29.05 -10.37
N PRO A 494 38.59 -30.11 -10.50
CA PRO A 494 38.90 -31.26 -11.33
C PRO A 494 37.99 -31.37 -12.59
N GLY A 495 38.65 -31.38 -13.75
CA GLY A 495 38.37 -32.16 -14.98
C GLY A 495 36.93 -32.36 -15.51
N GLN A 496 36.62 -31.73 -16.65
CA GLN A 496 35.58 -32.16 -17.59
C GLN A 496 36.12 -33.16 -18.63
N PRO A 497 35.35 -34.18 -19.02
CA PRO A 497 35.38 -34.76 -20.36
C PRO A 497 34.26 -34.19 -21.24
N GLY A 498 34.56 -33.95 -22.52
CA GLY A 498 33.74 -33.21 -23.48
C GLY A 498 32.44 -33.90 -23.96
N PRO A 499 31.60 -33.19 -24.72
CA PRO A 499 30.29 -33.66 -25.13
C PRO A 499 30.34 -34.59 -26.36
N MET A 500 29.73 -35.79 -26.22
CA MET A 500 29.36 -36.66 -27.34
C MET A 500 28.01 -36.21 -27.94
N GLN A 501 27.96 -36.15 -29.27
CA GLN A 501 26.77 -35.85 -30.08
C GLN A 501 25.77 -37.03 -30.08
N PRO A 502 24.44 -36.78 -30.13
CA PRO A 502 23.46 -37.83 -30.39
C PRO A 502 23.23 -38.06 -31.91
N PRO A 503 22.92 -39.28 -32.36
CA PRO A 503 22.70 -39.58 -33.76
C PRO A 503 21.28 -39.26 -34.25
N VAL A 504 21.25 -38.87 -35.52
CA VAL A 504 20.11 -38.52 -36.38
C VAL A 504 19.19 -39.73 -36.62
N ARG A 505 17.86 -39.54 -36.50
CA ARG A 505 16.84 -40.48 -37.01
C ARG A 505 16.17 -39.91 -38.25
N GLN A 506 16.15 -40.72 -39.32
CA GLN A 506 15.36 -40.49 -40.54
C GLN A 506 13.90 -40.98 -40.36
N PRO A 507 12.91 -40.37 -41.03
CA PRO A 507 11.54 -40.87 -41.09
C PRO A 507 11.19 -41.62 -42.39
N PHE A 508 10.26 -42.59 -42.30
CA PHE A 508 9.56 -43.26 -43.41
C PHE A 508 8.03 -43.04 -43.25
N PRO A 509 7.17 -43.26 -44.28
CA PRO A 509 6.19 -42.27 -44.71
C PRO A 509 4.72 -42.76 -44.64
N GLY A 510 3.79 -41.80 -44.76
CA GLY A 510 2.47 -42.03 -45.34
C GLY A 510 1.29 -41.73 -44.43
N GLN A 511 0.58 -40.63 -44.67
CA GLN A 511 -0.68 -40.63 -45.41
C GLN A 511 -1.21 -39.20 -45.58
N MET A 512 -1.67 -38.91 -46.80
CA MET A 512 -2.21 -37.63 -47.26
C MET A 512 -3.68 -37.50 -46.89
N VAL A 513 -4.11 -36.34 -46.38
CA VAL A 513 -5.39 -35.72 -46.77
C VAL A 513 -5.18 -34.19 -46.80
N ALA A 514 -5.68 -33.58 -47.87
CA ALA A 514 -5.38 -32.24 -48.35
C ALA A 514 -6.19 -31.12 -47.69
N GLY A 515 -5.58 -29.92 -47.64
CA GLY A 515 -6.23 -28.63 -47.41
C GLY A 515 -5.23 -27.51 -47.12
N THR A 516 -4.95 -26.65 -48.09
CA THR A 516 -4.09 -25.44 -48.01
C THR A 516 -4.72 -24.30 -48.84
N PRO A 517 -4.33 -23.01 -48.68
CA PRO A 517 -4.42 -22.15 -47.48
C PRO A 517 -5.00 -20.74 -47.87
N PRO A 518 -4.81 -19.67 -47.06
CA PRO A 518 -3.81 -18.70 -47.52
C PRO A 518 -2.87 -18.16 -46.43
N GLN A 519 -1.84 -17.53 -46.96
CA GLN A 519 -0.55 -17.12 -46.39
C GLN A 519 -0.62 -16.05 -45.30
N GLY A 520 0.32 -16.13 -44.35
CA GLY A 520 0.73 -15.04 -43.47
C GLY A 520 2.15 -15.29 -42.99
N SER A 521 3.07 -14.43 -43.44
CA SER A 521 4.53 -14.43 -43.28
C SER A 521 5.04 -14.67 -41.87
N GLY A 522 6.08 -15.51 -41.76
CA GLY A 522 6.90 -15.64 -40.56
C GLY A 522 7.72 -14.38 -40.25
N MET A 523 8.02 -14.18 -38.97
CA MET A 523 9.18 -13.42 -38.54
C MET A 523 9.75 -14.04 -37.27
N GLN A 524 11.08 -14.09 -37.28
CA GLN A 524 11.96 -14.80 -36.37
C GLN A 524 11.88 -14.28 -34.94
N ASN A 525 12.08 -15.20 -34.00
CA ASN A 525 12.53 -14.93 -32.64
C ASN A 525 13.73 -13.98 -32.67
N ASN A 526 13.53 -12.77 -32.13
CA ASN A 526 14.60 -11.97 -31.57
C ASN A 526 14.14 -11.48 -30.19
N SER A 527 14.93 -11.84 -29.19
CA SER A 527 14.96 -11.28 -27.85
C SER A 527 14.90 -9.76 -27.89
N LEU A 528 13.80 -9.18 -27.44
CA LEU A 528 13.72 -7.75 -27.15
C LEU A 528 14.36 -7.51 -25.78
N GLU A 529 15.64 -7.14 -25.78
CA GLU A 529 16.14 -6.23 -24.75
C GLU A 529 15.21 -5.01 -24.73
N GLU A 530 14.47 -4.82 -23.64
CA GLU A 530 13.60 -3.66 -23.45
C GLU A 530 14.45 -2.39 -23.50
N THR A 531 14.48 -1.73 -24.66
CA THR A 531 15.20 -0.48 -24.85
C THR A 531 14.48 0.63 -24.07
N MET A 532 15.13 1.07 -22.98
CA MET A 532 14.72 2.22 -22.18
C MET A 532 15.03 3.50 -22.95
N ARG A 533 14.10 4.47 -22.95
CA ARG A 533 14.30 5.81 -23.54
C ARG A 533 14.28 6.90 -22.46
N PRO A 534 15.03 7.99 -22.64
CA PRO A 534 14.88 9.18 -21.81
C PRO A 534 13.52 9.84 -22.08
N TRP A 535 12.77 10.11 -21.01
CA TRP A 535 11.50 10.82 -21.02
C TRP A 535 11.72 12.33 -20.77
N PRO A 536 10.80 13.23 -21.18
CA PRO A 536 10.86 14.66 -20.87
C PRO A 536 11.17 15.02 -19.40
N CYS A 537 10.70 14.21 -18.45
CA CYS A 537 10.97 14.37 -17.02
C CYS A 537 12.42 14.06 -16.60
N GLY A 538 13.27 13.58 -17.53
CA GLY A 538 14.66 13.19 -17.29
C GLY A 538 14.88 11.74 -16.87
N HIS A 539 13.82 10.94 -16.67
CA HIS A 539 13.95 9.53 -16.28
C HIS A 539 14.01 8.58 -17.49
N MET A 540 14.70 7.45 -17.34
CA MET A 540 14.70 6.36 -18.32
C MET A 540 13.47 5.49 -18.11
N ASN A 541 12.72 5.19 -19.18
CA ASN A 541 11.52 4.34 -19.07
C ASN A 541 11.24 3.59 -20.37
N ARG A 542 10.40 2.55 -20.30
CA ARG A 542 10.12 1.61 -21.38
C ARG A 542 9.51 2.31 -22.59
N LEU A 543 9.87 1.84 -23.79
CA LEU A 543 9.41 2.43 -25.06
C LEU A 543 7.87 2.47 -25.20
N ASN A 544 7.15 1.55 -24.55
CA ASN A 544 5.70 1.41 -24.70
C ASN A 544 4.92 1.92 -23.49
N ALA A 545 5.60 2.47 -22.47
CA ALA A 545 4.94 2.96 -21.28
C ALA A 545 4.09 4.20 -21.60
N ARG A 546 2.89 4.26 -21.01
CA ARG A 546 1.93 5.39 -21.17
C ARG A 546 2.17 6.51 -20.16
N PHE A 547 2.89 6.21 -19.08
CA PHE A 547 3.25 7.11 -17.99
C PHE A 547 4.67 6.79 -17.49
N CYS A 548 5.35 7.80 -16.93
CA CYS A 548 6.64 7.64 -16.27
C CYS A 548 6.46 6.74 -15.03
N SER A 549 7.22 5.64 -14.95
CA SER A 549 7.15 4.71 -13.80
C SER A 549 7.61 5.32 -12.48
N VAL A 550 8.33 6.45 -12.52
CA VAL A 550 8.90 7.10 -11.33
C VAL A 550 8.06 8.30 -10.87
N CYS A 551 7.54 9.11 -11.79
CA CYS A 551 6.82 10.36 -11.44
C CYS A 551 5.41 10.48 -12.02
N GLY A 552 4.93 9.48 -12.77
CA GLY A 552 3.58 9.47 -13.35
C GLY A 552 3.36 10.36 -14.58
N GLU A 553 4.38 11.05 -15.09
CA GLU A 553 4.24 11.95 -16.24
C GLU A 553 3.82 11.21 -17.54
N LEU A 554 2.82 11.72 -18.25
CA LEU A 554 2.27 11.11 -19.46
C LEU A 554 3.29 11.01 -20.61
N ALA A 555 3.10 10.02 -21.50
CA ALA A 555 3.94 9.86 -22.69
C ALA A 555 3.77 11.05 -23.67
N PRO A 556 4.86 11.48 -24.35
CA PRO A 556 4.76 12.47 -25.42
C PRO A 556 3.84 11.97 -26.54
N GLN A 557 2.97 12.85 -27.05
CA GLN A 557 2.07 12.52 -28.16
C GLN A 557 2.88 12.06 -29.39
N PRO A 558 2.56 10.91 -30.03
CA PRO A 558 3.27 10.47 -31.21
C PRO A 558 3.09 11.48 -32.36
N PRO A 559 4.10 11.69 -33.22
CA PRO A 559 3.94 12.56 -34.37
C PRO A 559 2.82 12.03 -35.26
N THR A 560 1.87 12.90 -35.62
CA THR A 560 0.77 12.60 -36.53
C THR A 560 1.30 12.13 -37.89
N VAL A 561 1.25 10.82 -38.14
CA VAL A 561 1.53 10.24 -39.45
C VAL A 561 0.26 10.32 -40.29
N ARG A 562 0.26 11.16 -41.34
CA ARG A 562 -0.75 11.09 -42.40
C ARG A 562 -0.55 9.78 -43.16
N ARG A 563 -1.54 8.88 -43.05
CA ARG A 563 -1.60 7.64 -43.82
C ARG A 563 -1.89 7.98 -45.29
N VAL A 564 -1.00 7.62 -46.20
CA VAL A 564 -1.31 7.53 -47.63
C VAL A 564 -1.69 6.07 -47.87
N GLU A 565 -2.92 5.84 -48.33
CA GLU A 565 -3.42 4.53 -48.72
C GLU A 565 -2.75 4.07 -50.02
N GLN A 566 -2.23 2.84 -50.03
CA GLN A 566 -2.08 1.97 -51.19
C GLN A 566 -2.37 0.54 -50.77
#